data_AF-A0AAD3H4Q6-F1
#
_entry.id   AF-A0AAD3H4Q6-F1
#
_cell.length_a   1.000
_cell.length_b   1.000
_cell.length_c   1.000
_cell.angle_alpha   90.00
_cell.angle_beta   90.00
_cell.angle_gamma   90.00
#
_symmetry.space_group_name_H-M   'P 1'
#
loop_
_entity.id
_entity.type
_entity.pdbx_description
1 polymer ?
#
loop_
_entity_poly.entity_id
_entity_poly.type
_entity_poly.pdbx_seq_one_letter_code
_entity_poly.pdbx_strand_id
1 'polypeptide(L)'
;MAAMCLLIKDENEKLPEWLAYHYLKLPLQYLVVRVDSESTTSPKYILDKFRNETGMDIVLWNDAHFRLEIDTSTVDPIQQHRIRQRRFFSECMKHQKARGRKWLIMIDTDEYIANNVYGGHEPVLSDNQTLLDYINRKENEISTSTAIDNTNTSFIQGGCHLMSRLTFSAVDEKDASLLHRKLPGRQFKPMMFNTLRFFRHASPNAGKDNAREDARRTRAKFNKKGLLDYGKPIYHMQGWLNEFVDRRGLSQSQDLLRDVGVIKVGKQKIRESPYYPRISDFEKLDENIPVEKRYFGVNGEILPTNA
;
A
#
# COMPACT_ATOMS: atom_id res chain seq x y z
N MET A 1 -6.48 5.98 16.10
CA MET A 1 -5.13 5.60 15.63
C MET A 1 -5.18 4.15 15.18
N ALA A 2 -4.64 3.85 14.00
CA ALA A 2 -4.63 2.49 13.47
C ALA A 2 -3.40 1.71 13.92
N ALA A 3 -3.57 0.40 14.05
CA ALA A 3 -2.50 -0.56 14.17
C ALA A 3 -2.53 -1.56 13.01
N MET A 4 -1.38 -2.14 12.68
CA MET A 4 -1.27 -3.15 11.62
C MET A 4 -0.44 -4.36 12.06
N CYS A 5 -0.76 -5.49 11.45
CA CYS A 5 0.04 -6.71 11.46
C CYS A 5 0.50 -6.98 10.03
N LEU A 6 1.80 -7.11 9.80
CA LEU A 6 2.38 -7.35 8.48
C LEU A 6 3.27 -8.60 8.51
N LEU A 7 3.02 -9.55 7.63
CA LEU A 7 3.93 -10.64 7.32
C LEU A 7 4.60 -10.32 5.98
N ILE A 8 5.93 -10.22 5.94
CA ILE A 8 6.68 -9.82 4.74
C ILE A 8 7.67 -10.92 4.34
N LYS A 9 7.80 -11.15 3.02
CA LYS A 9 8.78 -12.08 2.45
C LYS A 9 9.48 -11.48 1.23
N ASP A 10 10.68 -10.97 1.41
CA ASP A 10 11.54 -10.45 0.33
C ASP A 10 10.89 -9.36 -0.55
N GLU A 11 10.03 -8.51 0.03
CA GLU A 11 9.38 -7.38 -0.66
C GLU A 11 9.87 -6.03 -0.13
N ASN A 12 11.16 -5.96 0.22
CA ASN A 12 11.78 -4.77 0.81
C ASN A 12 11.73 -3.56 -0.15
N GLU A 13 11.67 -3.79 -1.45
CA GLU A 13 11.59 -2.74 -2.46
C GLU A 13 10.23 -2.01 -2.46
N LYS A 14 9.16 -2.66 -1.99
CA LYS A 14 7.81 -2.06 -1.89
C LYS A 14 7.57 -1.40 -0.54
N LEU A 15 8.25 -1.89 0.49
CA LEU A 15 7.99 -1.53 1.89
C LEU A 15 8.08 -0.02 2.20
N PRO A 16 9.03 0.77 1.66
CA PRO A 16 9.10 2.20 2.01
C PRO A 16 7.89 2.98 1.50
N GLU A 17 7.44 2.70 0.27
CA GLU A 17 6.21 3.29 -0.28
C GLU A 17 5.00 2.87 0.56
N TRP A 18 4.88 1.58 0.83
CA TRP A 18 3.78 1.03 1.63
C TRP A 18 3.69 1.68 3.02
N LEU A 19 4.83 1.86 3.70
CA LEU A 19 4.89 2.51 5.02
C LEU A 19 4.49 3.98 4.94
N ALA A 20 5.05 4.73 3.99
CA ALA A 20 4.75 6.16 3.84
C ALA A 20 3.26 6.39 3.51
N TYR A 21 2.72 5.59 2.59
CA TYR A 21 1.32 5.65 2.19
C TYR A 21 0.39 5.40 3.39
N HIS A 22 0.59 4.31 4.13
CA HIS A 22 -0.31 3.94 5.22
C HIS A 22 -0.09 4.76 6.50
N TYR A 23 1.13 5.27 6.73
CA TYR A 23 1.38 6.31 7.73
C TYR A 23 0.50 7.54 7.50
N LEU A 24 0.37 7.95 6.24
CA LEU A 24 -0.42 9.12 5.88
C LEU A 24 -1.93 8.82 5.87
N LYS A 25 -2.37 7.79 5.14
CA LYS A 25 -3.79 7.54 4.85
C LYS A 25 -4.57 6.89 5.98
N LEU A 26 -3.90 6.16 6.88
CA LEU A 26 -4.55 5.41 7.96
C LEU A 26 -4.09 5.85 9.36
N PRO A 27 -3.51 7.05 9.47
CA PRO A 27 -2.63 7.44 10.58
C PRO A 27 -1.96 6.25 11.28
N LEU A 28 -1.23 5.43 10.52
CA LEU A 28 -0.59 4.23 11.05
C LEU A 28 0.52 4.63 12.02
N GLN A 29 0.36 4.27 13.30
CA GLN A 29 1.34 4.58 14.33
C GLN A 29 1.95 3.35 14.98
N TYR A 30 1.30 2.18 14.90
CA TYR A 30 1.79 0.96 15.53
C TYR A 30 1.78 -0.20 14.54
N LEU A 31 2.94 -0.78 14.29
CA LEU A 31 3.10 -1.84 13.30
C LEU A 31 3.87 -3.01 13.89
N VAL A 32 3.28 -4.20 13.84
CA VAL A 32 3.98 -5.45 14.12
C VAL A 32 4.35 -6.09 12.79
N VAL A 33 5.64 -6.29 12.55
CA VAL A 33 6.15 -6.93 11.34
C VAL A 33 6.72 -8.29 11.68
N ARG A 34 6.35 -9.34 10.96
CA ARG A 34 7.03 -10.63 10.94
C ARG A 34 7.71 -10.82 9.58
N VAL A 35 8.99 -11.17 9.60
CA VAL A 35 9.73 -11.60 8.41
C VAL A 35 9.48 -13.10 8.22
N ASP A 36 9.04 -13.53 7.04
CA ASP A 36 8.90 -14.95 6.73
C ASP A 36 10.25 -15.66 6.90
N SER A 37 10.28 -16.87 7.45
CA SER A 37 11.51 -17.62 7.72
C SER A 37 12.30 -17.96 6.47
N GLU A 38 11.65 -18.02 5.32
CA GLU A 38 12.28 -18.28 4.03
C GLU A 38 12.77 -16.99 3.35
N SER A 39 12.63 -15.82 4.00
CA SER A 39 13.14 -14.57 3.44
C SER A 39 14.66 -14.57 3.37
N THR A 40 15.18 -14.17 2.22
CA THR A 40 16.62 -14.02 1.95
C THR A 40 17.14 -12.62 2.27
N THR A 41 16.23 -11.68 2.55
CA THR A 41 16.50 -10.27 2.84
C THR A 41 15.86 -9.83 4.16
N SER A 42 16.33 -8.71 4.72
CA SER A 42 15.83 -8.17 5.99
C SER A 42 15.27 -6.76 5.82
N PRO A 43 14.01 -6.50 6.25
CA PRO A 43 13.41 -5.17 6.21
C PRO A 43 13.91 -4.25 7.35
N LYS A 44 14.72 -4.77 8.28
CA LYS A 44 15.03 -4.09 9.55
C LYS A 44 15.54 -2.66 9.38
N TYR A 45 16.42 -2.41 8.42
CA TYR A 45 16.95 -1.06 8.16
C TYR A 45 15.84 -0.08 7.74
N ILE A 46 14.91 -0.50 6.88
CA ILE A 46 13.76 0.32 6.44
C ILE A 46 12.85 0.60 7.64
N LEU A 47 12.55 -0.43 8.44
CA LEU A 47 11.71 -0.30 9.63
C LEU A 47 12.33 0.63 10.68
N ASP A 48 13.62 0.50 10.96
CA ASP A 48 14.33 1.35 11.92
C ASP A 48 14.34 2.81 11.44
N LYS A 49 14.53 3.02 10.13
CA LYS A 49 14.48 4.35 9.52
C LYS A 49 13.11 5.01 9.74
N PHE A 50 12.02 4.33 9.41
CA PHE A 50 10.68 4.86 9.66
C PHE A 50 10.42 5.08 11.15
N ARG A 51 10.84 4.16 12.03
CA ARG A 51 10.73 4.34 13.49
C ARG A 51 11.37 5.65 13.95
N ASN A 52 12.61 5.90 13.53
CA ASN A 52 13.40 7.05 13.96
C ASN A 52 12.89 8.37 13.39
N GLU A 53 12.53 8.39 12.11
CA GLU A 53 12.16 9.61 11.40
C GLU A 53 10.70 10.01 11.66
N THR A 54 9.77 9.04 11.71
CA THR A 54 8.34 9.35 11.80
C THR A 54 7.77 9.20 13.21
N GLY A 55 8.50 8.54 14.12
CA GLY A 55 8.02 8.22 15.47
C GLY A 55 7.04 7.05 15.52
N MET A 56 6.86 6.32 14.41
CA MET A 56 6.05 5.09 14.40
C MET A 56 6.64 4.04 15.36
N ASP A 57 5.79 3.41 16.16
CA ASP A 57 6.19 2.30 17.02
C ASP A 57 6.08 0.98 16.25
N ILE A 58 7.23 0.59 15.67
CA ILE A 58 7.37 -0.60 14.82
C ILE A 58 8.08 -1.70 15.61
N VAL A 59 7.46 -2.86 15.75
CA VAL A 59 8.02 -4.02 16.44
C VAL A 59 8.25 -5.16 15.45
N LEU A 60 9.46 -5.73 15.45
CA LEU A 60 9.83 -6.87 14.63
C LEU A 60 9.66 -8.17 15.42
N TRP A 61 8.80 -9.07 14.96
CA TRP A 61 8.56 -10.38 15.56
C TRP A 61 9.36 -11.48 14.87
N ASN A 62 9.63 -12.53 15.64
CA ASN A 62 10.17 -13.81 15.19
C ASN A 62 9.24 -14.97 15.62
N ASP A 63 9.55 -16.20 15.21
CA ASP A 63 8.70 -17.38 15.50
C ASP A 63 8.48 -17.61 17.00
N ALA A 64 9.46 -17.25 17.86
CA ALA A 64 9.32 -17.39 19.30
C ALA A 64 8.20 -16.50 19.88
N HIS A 65 7.87 -15.38 19.24
CA HIS A 65 6.84 -14.45 19.71
C HIS A 65 5.42 -15.03 19.63
N PHE A 66 5.19 -16.02 18.76
CA PHE A 66 3.86 -16.63 18.58
C PHE A 66 3.83 -18.16 18.81
N ARG A 67 4.91 -18.67 19.46
CA ARG A 67 5.04 -20.04 19.98
C ARG A 67 4.60 -21.10 18.96
N LEU A 68 5.14 -21.00 17.75
CA LEU A 68 4.80 -21.92 16.68
C LEU A 68 5.91 -22.95 16.49
N GLU A 69 5.63 -24.17 16.92
CA GLU A 69 6.40 -25.35 16.56
C GLU A 69 5.66 -26.04 15.41
N ILE A 70 6.19 -25.91 14.20
CA ILE A 70 5.74 -26.72 13.07
C ILE A 70 6.80 -27.78 12.85
N ASP A 71 6.38 -29.04 12.81
CA ASP A 71 7.21 -30.10 12.25
C ASP A 71 7.35 -29.85 10.75
N THR A 72 8.50 -29.31 10.36
CA THR A 72 8.78 -28.93 8.98
C THR A 72 9.04 -30.13 8.08
N SER A 73 9.20 -31.34 8.64
CA SER A 73 9.52 -32.55 7.88
C SER A 73 8.29 -33.23 7.27
N THR A 74 7.10 -33.01 7.83
CA THR A 74 5.87 -33.73 7.47
C THR A 74 4.85 -32.88 6.72
N VAL A 75 4.98 -31.55 6.77
CA VAL A 75 4.02 -30.61 6.19
C VAL A 75 4.59 -29.98 4.93
N ASP A 76 3.81 -29.91 3.85
CA ASP A 76 4.28 -29.23 2.63
C ASP A 76 4.53 -27.73 2.87
N PRO A 77 5.51 -27.10 2.18
CA PRO A 77 5.88 -25.71 2.42
C PRO A 77 4.71 -24.70 2.31
N ILE A 78 3.73 -24.96 1.45
CA ILE A 78 2.56 -24.08 1.28
C ILE A 78 1.66 -24.16 2.51
N GLN A 79 1.42 -25.37 3.03
CA GLN A 79 0.70 -25.55 4.29
C GLN A 79 1.45 -24.94 5.46
N GLN A 80 2.77 -25.10 5.54
CA GLN A 80 3.59 -24.47 6.58
C GLN A 80 3.41 -22.94 6.57
N HIS A 81 3.52 -22.31 5.39
CA HIS A 81 3.33 -20.88 5.24
C HIS A 81 1.91 -20.44 5.67
N ARG A 82 0.87 -21.18 5.28
CA ARG A 82 -0.52 -20.89 5.71
C ARG A 82 -0.72 -21.01 7.22
N ILE A 83 -0.13 -22.01 7.86
CA ILE A 83 -0.18 -22.20 9.31
C ILE A 83 0.54 -21.05 10.01
N ARG A 84 1.73 -20.68 9.55
CA ARG A 84 2.51 -19.53 10.05
C ARG A 84 1.71 -18.24 9.94
N GLN A 85 1.16 -17.94 8.76
CA GLN A 85 0.36 -16.74 8.50
C GLN A 85 -0.85 -16.67 9.44
N ARG A 86 -1.63 -17.76 9.55
CA ARG A 86 -2.79 -17.82 10.44
C ARG A 86 -2.39 -17.60 11.91
N ARG A 87 -1.32 -18.25 12.36
CA ARG A 87 -0.85 -18.14 13.75
C ARG A 87 -0.33 -16.75 14.06
N PHE A 88 0.51 -16.19 13.19
CA PHE A 88 1.03 -14.84 13.32
C PHE A 88 -0.10 -13.81 13.46
N PHE A 89 -1.07 -13.82 12.54
CA PHE A 89 -2.18 -12.87 12.61
C PHE A 89 -3.04 -13.07 13.85
N SER A 90 -3.28 -14.30 14.28
CA SER A 90 -4.00 -14.58 15.54
C SER A 90 -3.30 -14.00 16.76
N GLU A 91 -2.00 -14.23 16.92
CA GLU A 91 -1.25 -13.71 18.07
C GLU A 91 -1.04 -12.20 17.98
N CYS A 92 -0.83 -11.66 16.78
CA CYS A 92 -0.76 -10.23 16.58
C CYS A 92 -2.08 -9.54 16.95
N MET A 93 -3.23 -10.08 16.53
CA MET A 93 -4.56 -9.60 16.96
C MET A 93 -4.71 -9.55 18.48
N LYS A 94 -4.31 -10.63 19.18
CA LYS A 94 -4.36 -10.67 20.66
C LYS A 94 -3.45 -9.62 21.29
N HIS A 95 -2.23 -9.46 20.77
CA HIS A 95 -1.28 -8.45 21.24
C HIS A 95 -1.79 -7.03 21.06
N GLN A 96 -2.42 -6.73 19.92
CA GLN A 96 -3.01 -5.43 19.65
C GLN A 96 -4.21 -5.16 20.57
N LYS A 97 -5.06 -6.16 20.79
CA LYS A 97 -6.17 -6.09 21.75
C LYS A 97 -5.67 -5.84 23.18
N ALA A 98 -4.63 -6.54 23.62
CA ALA A 98 -4.03 -6.35 24.95
C ALA A 98 -3.45 -4.94 25.14
N ARG A 99 -3.07 -4.27 24.05
CA ARG A 99 -2.62 -2.86 24.03
C ARG A 99 -3.75 -1.84 23.86
N GLY A 100 -5.01 -2.28 23.93
CA GLY A 100 -6.18 -1.39 23.80
C GLY A 100 -6.31 -0.75 22.41
N ARG A 101 -5.75 -1.36 21.36
CA ARG A 101 -5.92 -0.86 19.99
C ARG A 101 -7.35 -1.10 19.53
N LYS A 102 -8.02 -0.03 19.09
CA LYS A 102 -9.41 -0.09 18.59
C LYS A 102 -9.51 -0.58 17.15
N TRP A 103 -8.53 -0.20 16.33
CA TRP A 103 -8.52 -0.47 14.89
C TRP A 103 -7.31 -1.28 14.52
N LEU A 104 -7.56 -2.42 13.88
CA LEU A 104 -6.53 -3.29 13.33
C LEU A 104 -6.76 -3.49 11.84
N ILE A 105 -5.67 -3.38 11.09
CA ILE A 105 -5.68 -3.54 9.65
C ILE A 105 -4.70 -4.65 9.28
N MET A 106 -5.13 -5.53 8.37
CA MET A 106 -4.34 -6.63 7.83
C MET A 106 -4.36 -6.51 6.31
N ILE A 107 -3.26 -6.02 5.75
CA ILE A 107 -3.07 -5.85 4.30
C ILE A 107 -1.67 -6.31 3.94
N ASP A 108 -1.53 -6.88 2.76
CA ASP A 108 -0.24 -7.34 2.24
C ASP A 108 0.58 -6.15 1.69
N THR A 109 1.88 -6.35 1.47
CA THR A 109 2.83 -5.31 1.04
C THR A 109 2.62 -4.79 -0.38
N ASP A 110 1.82 -5.49 -1.18
CA ASP A 110 1.37 -5.09 -2.51
C ASP A 110 -0.08 -4.56 -2.53
N GLU A 111 -0.72 -4.44 -1.36
CA GLU A 111 -2.08 -3.93 -1.22
C GLU A 111 -2.09 -2.53 -0.58
N TYR A 112 -2.98 -1.66 -1.07
CA TYR A 112 -3.13 -0.28 -0.61
C TYR A 112 -4.59 0.03 -0.33
N ILE A 113 -4.84 0.77 0.76
CA ILE A 113 -6.19 1.25 1.07
C ILE A 113 -6.48 2.53 0.28
N ALA A 114 -7.27 2.41 -0.78
CA ALA A 114 -7.77 3.54 -1.54
C ALA A 114 -9.17 3.96 -1.06
N ASN A 115 -9.43 5.28 -1.06
CA ASN A 115 -10.78 5.82 -0.99
C ASN A 115 -11.41 5.62 -2.37
N ASN A 116 -12.02 4.46 -2.58
CA ASN A 116 -12.71 4.21 -3.83
C ASN A 116 -14.08 4.90 -3.82
N VAL A 117 -14.62 5.15 -5.01
CA VAL A 117 -16.03 5.49 -5.22
C VAL A 117 -16.57 4.54 -6.28
N TYR A 118 -16.70 3.27 -5.94
CA TYR A 118 -17.32 2.29 -6.81
C TYR A 118 -18.82 2.23 -6.55
N GLY A 119 -19.59 2.85 -7.45
CA GLY A 119 -21.05 2.73 -7.46
C GLY A 119 -21.83 3.80 -6.68
N GLY A 120 -21.22 4.92 -6.29
CA GLY A 120 -21.94 6.10 -5.78
C GLY A 120 -22.45 6.03 -4.33
N HIS A 121 -22.21 4.93 -3.61
CA HIS A 121 -22.61 4.75 -2.19
C HIS A 121 -21.43 4.78 -1.21
N GLU A 122 -20.22 5.07 -1.68
CA GLU A 122 -18.99 5.00 -0.87
C GLU A 122 -18.67 6.34 -0.18
N PRO A 123 -17.83 6.33 0.88
CA PRO A 123 -17.49 7.52 1.66
C PRO A 123 -16.88 8.62 0.80
N VAL A 124 -17.58 9.76 0.66
CA VAL A 124 -16.93 11.00 0.24
C VAL A 124 -16.22 11.55 1.48
N LEU A 125 -14.92 11.31 1.58
CA LEU A 125 -14.11 11.91 2.64
C LEU A 125 -13.98 13.41 2.36
N SER A 126 -14.20 14.24 3.38
CA SER A 126 -13.88 15.67 3.28
C SER A 126 -12.36 15.87 3.22
N ASP A 127 -11.94 17.05 2.77
CA ASP A 127 -10.54 17.45 2.84
C ASP A 127 -10.04 17.30 4.28
N ASN A 128 -8.90 16.61 4.45
CA ASN A 128 -8.27 16.25 5.73
C ASN A 128 -8.96 15.19 6.60
N GLN A 129 -10.08 14.59 6.15
CA GLN A 129 -10.68 13.46 6.85
C GLN A 129 -9.97 12.16 6.47
N THR A 130 -9.52 11.38 7.45
CA THR A 130 -9.01 10.04 7.19
C THR A 130 -10.15 9.03 7.08
N LEU A 131 -9.92 7.90 6.42
CA LEU A 131 -10.90 6.82 6.36
C LEU A 131 -11.34 6.39 7.78
N LEU A 132 -10.41 6.39 8.72
CA LEU A 132 -10.68 6.00 10.10
C LEU A 132 -11.61 7.01 10.80
N ASP A 133 -11.42 8.31 10.56
CA ASP A 133 -12.29 9.35 11.10
C ASP A 133 -13.72 9.21 10.56
N TYR A 134 -13.84 8.89 9.27
CA TYR A 134 -15.13 8.63 8.65
C TYR A 134 -15.83 7.42 9.29
N ILE A 135 -15.11 6.30 9.47
CA ILE A 135 -15.69 5.08 10.07
C ILE A 135 -16.13 5.35 11.51
N ASN A 136 -15.27 5.93 12.35
CA ASN A 136 -15.62 6.25 13.74
C ASN A 136 -16.84 7.16 13.83
N ARG A 137 -16.93 8.18 12.95
CA ARG A 137 -18.09 9.07 12.91
C ARG A 137 -19.36 8.30 12.57
N LYS A 138 -19.31 7.42 11.58
CA LYS A 138 -20.46 6.62 11.17
C LYS A 138 -20.91 5.60 12.21
N GLU A 139 -19.96 4.97 12.93
CA GLU A 139 -20.30 4.11 14.07
C GLU A 139 -21.05 4.87 15.17
N ASN A 140 -20.64 6.10 15.46
CA ASN A 140 -21.31 6.96 16.44
C ASN A 140 -22.71 7.40 15.97
N GLU A 141 -22.88 7.70 14.67
CA GLU A 141 -24.19 8.00 14.08
C GLU A 141 -25.14 6.79 14.18
N ILE A 142 -24.64 5.58 13.90
CA ILE A 142 -25.43 4.33 14.02
C ILE A 142 -25.81 4.06 15.47
N SER A 143 -24.89 4.26 16.41
CA SER A 143 -25.14 3.99 17.84
C SER A 143 -26.18 4.93 18.45
N THR A 144 -26.40 6.10 17.86
CA THR A 144 -27.38 7.10 18.34
C THR A 144 -28.72 7.07 17.60
N SER A 145 -28.78 6.45 16.41
CA SER A 145 -30.02 6.33 15.65
C SER A 145 -30.90 5.18 16.17
N THR A 146 -32.12 5.50 16.60
CA THR A 146 -33.17 4.51 16.89
C THR A 146 -33.87 3.99 15.63
N ALA A 147 -33.65 4.62 14.48
CA ALA A 147 -34.20 4.21 13.20
C ALA A 147 -33.14 3.38 12.44
N ILE A 148 -33.43 2.08 12.25
CA ILE A 148 -32.61 1.19 11.44
C ILE A 148 -32.88 1.53 9.97
N ASP A 149 -32.11 2.46 9.40
CA ASP A 149 -32.08 2.64 7.95
C ASP A 149 -31.22 1.53 7.33
N ASN A 150 -31.90 0.49 6.87
CA ASN A 150 -31.30 -0.73 6.29
C ASN A 150 -30.63 -0.51 4.93
N THR A 151 -30.67 0.69 4.35
CA THR A 151 -30.36 0.86 2.92
C THR A 151 -28.94 1.32 2.61
N ASN A 152 -28.17 1.87 3.57
CA ASN A 152 -26.82 2.41 3.30
C ASN A 152 -25.74 2.11 4.36
N THR A 153 -26.05 1.37 5.44
CA THR A 153 -25.13 1.16 6.58
C THR A 153 -24.48 -0.22 6.66
N SER A 154 -24.74 -1.12 5.69
CA SER A 154 -24.38 -2.54 5.78
C SER A 154 -22.87 -2.80 5.92
N PHE A 155 -22.00 -1.94 5.40
CA PHE A 155 -20.55 -2.15 5.52
C PHE A 155 -19.98 -1.79 6.90
N ILE A 156 -20.73 -1.09 7.76
CA ILE A 156 -20.31 -0.68 9.11
C ILE A 156 -20.95 -1.57 10.20
N GLN A 157 -21.77 -2.56 9.82
CA GLN A 157 -22.41 -3.45 10.79
C GLN A 157 -21.46 -4.57 11.24
N GLY A 158 -20.84 -4.38 12.40
CA GLY A 158 -20.07 -5.41 13.12
C GLY A 158 -18.66 -4.97 13.49
N GLY A 159 -17.98 -5.75 14.34
CA GLY A 159 -16.62 -5.44 14.79
C GLY A 159 -15.52 -5.65 13.74
N CYS A 160 -15.87 -6.00 12.50
CA CYS A 160 -14.93 -6.23 11.39
C CYS A 160 -15.52 -5.67 10.10
N HIS A 161 -14.76 -4.80 9.42
CA HIS A 161 -15.17 -4.22 8.14
C HIS A 161 -14.41 -4.90 7.00
N LEU A 162 -15.15 -5.46 6.05
CA LEU A 162 -14.58 -5.99 4.82
C LEU A 162 -14.55 -4.87 3.78
N MET A 163 -13.36 -4.52 3.32
CA MET A 163 -13.18 -3.57 2.22
C MET A 163 -13.12 -4.33 0.90
N SER A 164 -13.85 -3.84 -0.10
CA SER A 164 -13.81 -4.38 -1.46
C SER A 164 -12.41 -4.22 -2.04
N ARG A 165 -11.84 -5.32 -2.54
CA ARG A 165 -10.56 -5.26 -3.24
C ARG A 165 -10.76 -4.70 -4.63
N LEU A 166 -9.98 -3.68 -4.94
CA LEU A 166 -9.88 -3.15 -6.27
C LEU A 166 -8.56 -3.56 -6.89
N THR A 167 -8.62 -4.23 -8.04
CA THR A 167 -7.45 -4.71 -8.75
C THR A 167 -6.97 -3.69 -9.76
N PHE A 168 -5.68 -3.35 -9.70
CA PHE A 168 -5.02 -2.54 -10.71
C PHE A 168 -4.40 -3.41 -11.79
N SER A 169 -4.31 -2.87 -13.01
CA SER A 169 -3.61 -3.49 -14.12
C SER A 169 -2.11 -3.57 -13.83
N ALA A 170 -1.46 -4.64 -14.30
CA ALA A 170 0.00 -4.76 -14.29
C ALA A 170 0.66 -3.99 -15.46
N VAL A 171 -0.12 -3.23 -16.22
CA VAL A 171 0.39 -2.37 -17.30
C VAL A 171 0.90 -1.08 -16.71
N ASP A 172 2.18 -0.83 -16.93
CA ASP A 172 2.85 0.42 -16.64
C ASP A 172 2.17 1.59 -17.36
N GLU A 173 1.96 2.70 -16.66
CA GLU A 173 1.61 3.93 -17.34
C GLU A 173 2.76 4.41 -18.24
N LYS A 174 2.40 4.85 -19.45
CA LYS A 174 3.35 5.34 -20.46
C LYS A 174 3.25 6.85 -20.65
N ASP A 175 2.15 7.47 -20.24
CA ASP A 175 1.97 8.91 -20.31
C ASP A 175 2.78 9.61 -19.21
N ALA A 176 3.92 10.17 -19.60
CA ALA A 176 4.80 10.93 -18.71
C ALA A 176 4.09 12.13 -18.06
N SER A 177 3.11 12.74 -18.73
CA SER A 177 2.36 13.86 -18.17
C SER A 177 1.43 13.43 -17.05
N LEU A 178 0.87 12.21 -17.12
CA LEU A 178 0.07 11.63 -16.05
C LEU A 178 0.93 11.13 -14.90
N LEU A 179 2.09 10.54 -15.19
CA LEU A 179 3.04 10.07 -14.18
C LEU A 179 3.57 11.22 -13.31
N HIS A 180 3.86 12.37 -13.92
CA HIS A 180 4.40 13.54 -13.22
C HIS A 180 3.33 14.50 -12.72
N ARG A 181 2.05 14.19 -12.97
CA ARG A 181 0.94 14.99 -12.50
C ARG A 181 0.93 14.94 -10.97
N LYS A 182 1.07 16.10 -10.32
CA LYS A 182 1.05 16.25 -8.86
C LYS A 182 2.17 15.46 -8.15
N LEU A 183 3.37 15.40 -8.73
CA LEU A 183 4.56 14.97 -7.98
C LEU A 183 5.32 16.17 -7.43
N PRO A 184 5.92 16.07 -6.24
CA PRO A 184 6.72 17.13 -5.63
C PRO A 184 8.09 17.21 -6.29
N GLY A 185 8.13 17.89 -7.45
CA GLY A 185 9.34 18.11 -8.24
C GLY A 185 9.85 16.88 -9.01
N ARG A 186 11.09 16.98 -9.52
CA ARG A 186 11.78 15.92 -10.30
C ARG A 186 12.55 14.92 -9.42
N GLN A 187 12.49 15.09 -8.11
CA GLN A 187 13.28 14.32 -7.16
C GLN A 187 12.75 12.89 -6.99
N PHE A 188 11.47 12.66 -7.31
CA PHE A 188 10.83 11.35 -7.22
C PHE A 188 10.59 10.79 -8.61
N LYS A 189 10.97 9.52 -8.80
CA LYS A 189 10.76 8.80 -10.05
C LYS A 189 9.46 8.00 -9.92
N PRO A 190 8.33 8.43 -10.53
CA PRO A 190 7.02 7.82 -10.29
C PRO A 190 6.97 6.33 -10.60
N MET A 191 7.78 5.88 -11.56
CA MET A 191 7.89 4.48 -11.95
C MET A 191 8.46 3.56 -10.87
N MET A 192 9.09 4.11 -9.83
CA MET A 192 9.53 3.35 -8.66
C MET A 192 8.38 3.06 -7.69
N PHE A 193 7.26 3.77 -7.79
CA PHE A 193 6.13 3.70 -6.87
C PHE A 193 4.98 2.91 -7.50
N ASN A 194 4.56 1.80 -6.88
CA ASN A 194 3.44 1.00 -7.37
C ASN A 194 2.15 1.83 -7.46
N THR A 195 1.91 2.71 -6.49
CA THR A 195 0.74 3.58 -6.44
C THR A 195 0.70 4.64 -7.55
N LEU A 196 1.85 4.97 -8.14
CA LEU A 196 1.98 5.95 -9.22
C LEU A 196 2.19 5.29 -10.59
N ARG A 197 2.75 4.08 -10.61
CA ARG A 197 3.02 3.28 -11.81
C ARG A 197 1.78 2.54 -12.32
N PHE A 198 0.96 2.01 -11.40
CA PHE A 198 -0.21 1.21 -11.71
C PHE A 198 -1.49 1.91 -11.23
N PHE A 199 -2.10 2.76 -12.06
CA PHE A 199 -3.32 3.51 -11.68
C PHE A 199 -4.51 3.27 -12.61
N ARG A 200 -4.38 2.34 -13.55
CA ARG A 200 -5.49 1.88 -14.40
C ARG A 200 -6.13 0.64 -13.79
N HIS A 201 -7.45 0.63 -13.66
CA HIS A 201 -8.20 -0.50 -13.11
C HIS A 201 -8.18 -1.69 -14.06
N ALA A 202 -8.05 -2.89 -13.50
CA ALA A 202 -8.53 -4.08 -14.19
C ALA A 202 -10.08 -4.04 -14.22
N SER A 203 -10.69 -4.59 -15.27
CA SER A 203 -12.15 -4.50 -15.49
C SER A 203 -12.93 -5.01 -14.28
N PRO A 204 -14.07 -4.39 -13.92
CA PRO A 204 -15.01 -4.95 -12.95
C PRO A 204 -15.47 -6.38 -13.30
N ASN A 205 -15.56 -6.69 -14.59
CA ASN A 205 -15.90 -8.04 -15.06
C ASN A 205 -14.70 -9.01 -15.03
N ALA A 206 -13.47 -8.51 -14.88
CA ALA A 206 -12.32 -9.37 -14.58
C ALA A 206 -12.43 -9.99 -13.19
N GLY A 207 -13.16 -9.34 -12.27
CA GLY A 207 -13.47 -9.86 -10.93
C GLY A 207 -14.62 -10.87 -10.88
N LYS A 208 -15.53 -10.88 -11.87
CA LYS A 208 -16.65 -11.86 -11.94
C LYS A 208 -16.19 -13.28 -12.26
N ASP A 209 -15.04 -13.43 -12.90
CA ASP A 209 -14.30 -14.70 -12.91
C ASP A 209 -13.55 -14.84 -11.57
N ASN A 210 -14.32 -15.02 -10.50
CA ASN A 210 -13.82 -15.11 -9.14
C ASN A 210 -12.63 -16.07 -9.07
N ALA A 211 -11.51 -15.56 -8.58
CA ALA A 211 -10.25 -16.27 -8.35
C ALA A 211 -10.36 -17.51 -7.45
N ARG A 212 -11.52 -17.75 -6.85
CA ARG A 212 -11.81 -18.91 -5.99
C ARG A 212 -12.40 -20.12 -6.72
N GLU A 213 -12.94 -19.99 -7.92
CA GLU A 213 -13.73 -21.06 -8.55
C GLU A 213 -13.03 -21.80 -9.73
N ASP A 214 -11.96 -21.26 -10.33
CA ASP A 214 -11.25 -21.95 -11.42
C ASP A 214 -9.97 -22.64 -10.92
N ALA A 215 -10.06 -23.93 -10.60
CA ALA A 215 -8.93 -24.80 -10.26
C ALA A 215 -7.87 -24.92 -11.37
N ARG A 216 -8.14 -24.42 -12.59
CA ARG A 216 -7.26 -24.52 -13.78
C ARG A 216 -6.45 -23.25 -14.05
N ARG A 217 -6.10 -22.49 -13.01
CA ARG A 217 -5.21 -21.33 -13.16
C ARG A 217 -3.85 -21.75 -13.74
N THR A 218 -3.62 -21.43 -15.00
CA THR A 218 -2.26 -21.36 -15.55
C THR A 218 -1.75 -19.94 -15.39
N ARG A 219 -0.45 -19.78 -15.13
CA ARG A 219 0.24 -18.47 -15.08
C ARG A 219 -0.04 -17.63 -16.33
N ALA A 220 -0.19 -18.29 -17.49
CA ALA A 220 -0.57 -17.67 -18.75
C ALA A 220 -1.95 -16.99 -18.71
N LYS A 221 -2.97 -17.63 -18.11
CA LYS A 221 -4.33 -17.07 -17.99
C LYS A 221 -4.36 -15.85 -17.06
N PHE A 222 -3.58 -15.89 -15.97
CA PHE A 222 -3.41 -14.77 -15.06
C PHE A 222 -2.74 -13.58 -15.77
N ASN A 223 -1.61 -13.81 -16.44
CA ASN A 223 -0.90 -12.77 -17.19
C ASN A 223 -1.78 -12.15 -18.29
N LYS A 224 -2.55 -12.97 -19.02
CA LYS A 224 -3.46 -12.47 -20.08
C LYS A 224 -4.52 -11.51 -19.53
N LYS A 225 -5.02 -11.74 -18.32
CA LYS A 225 -6.07 -10.90 -17.70
C LYS A 225 -5.51 -9.70 -16.94
N GLY A 226 -4.36 -9.84 -16.30
CA GLY A 226 -3.70 -8.77 -15.56
C GLY A 226 -3.15 -7.64 -16.45
N LEU A 227 -3.01 -7.89 -17.76
CA LEU A 227 -2.53 -6.91 -18.74
C LEU A 227 -3.64 -6.12 -19.43
N LEU A 228 -4.91 -6.32 -19.05
CA LEU A 228 -6.03 -5.66 -19.70
C LEU A 228 -6.32 -4.33 -19.00
N ASP A 229 -6.17 -3.25 -19.75
CA ASP A 229 -6.47 -1.88 -19.34
C ASP A 229 -7.90 -1.50 -19.77
N TYR A 230 -8.72 -1.09 -18.80
CA TYR A 230 -10.13 -0.77 -19.02
C TYR A 230 -10.48 0.69 -18.76
N GLY A 231 -9.48 1.58 -18.79
CA GLY A 231 -9.68 2.92 -19.38
C GLY A 231 -10.28 4.02 -18.51
N LYS A 232 -10.45 3.84 -17.20
CA LYS A 232 -10.64 5.00 -16.29
C LYS A 232 -9.45 5.11 -15.33
N PRO A 233 -8.53 6.06 -15.56
CA PRO A 233 -7.49 6.34 -14.59
C PRO A 233 -8.13 6.87 -13.30
N ILE A 234 -7.78 6.28 -12.16
CA ILE A 234 -8.17 6.83 -10.86
C ILE A 234 -6.98 7.54 -10.26
N TYR A 235 -7.13 8.85 -10.13
CA TYR A 235 -6.10 9.76 -9.64
C TYR A 235 -6.06 9.88 -8.11
N HIS A 236 -6.95 9.19 -7.38
CA HIS A 236 -7.05 9.30 -5.93
C HIS A 236 -5.77 8.87 -5.20
N MET A 237 -4.99 7.98 -5.82
CA MET A 237 -3.70 7.53 -5.30
C MET A 237 -2.49 8.33 -5.81
N GLN A 238 -2.66 9.37 -6.64
CA GLN A 238 -1.50 10.16 -7.07
C GLN A 238 -1.15 11.29 -6.10
N GLY A 239 -2.14 11.83 -5.38
CA GLY A 239 -1.93 12.99 -4.50
C GLY A 239 -1.23 12.69 -3.17
N TRP A 240 -1.08 11.42 -2.77
CA TRP A 240 -0.54 11.11 -1.44
C TRP A 240 0.94 11.52 -1.31
N LEU A 241 1.73 11.46 -2.38
CA LEU A 241 3.14 11.77 -2.31
C LEU A 241 3.38 13.26 -2.06
N ASN A 242 2.60 14.13 -2.71
CA ASN A 242 2.58 15.57 -2.40
C ASN A 242 2.23 15.79 -0.93
N GLU A 243 1.12 15.21 -0.46
CA GLU A 243 0.67 15.37 0.93
C GLU A 243 1.70 14.83 1.94
N PHE A 244 2.41 13.75 1.59
CA PHE A 244 3.50 13.21 2.40
C PHE A 244 4.69 14.18 2.46
N VAL A 245 5.08 14.75 1.31
CA VAL A 245 6.14 15.77 1.24
C VAL A 245 5.76 17.04 1.98
N ASP A 246 4.52 17.51 1.87
CA ASP A 246 4.04 18.69 2.60
C ASP A 246 4.12 18.46 4.12
N ARG A 247 3.80 17.24 4.58
CA ARG A 247 3.81 16.89 6.01
C ARG A 247 5.20 16.61 6.57
N ARG A 248 6.12 16.04 5.79
CA ARG A 248 7.46 15.61 6.26
C ARG A 248 8.59 16.52 5.80
N GLY A 249 8.35 17.37 4.82
CA GLY A 249 9.37 18.10 4.08
C GLY A 249 10.02 17.24 3.00
N LEU A 250 10.52 17.91 1.96
CA LEU A 250 11.13 17.26 0.78
C LEU A 250 12.34 16.40 1.16
N SER A 251 13.29 16.94 1.92
CA SER A 251 14.53 16.24 2.27
C SER A 251 14.27 14.94 3.04
N GLN A 252 13.41 14.98 4.05
CA GLN A 252 13.08 13.79 4.83
C GLN A 252 12.30 12.77 4.00
N SER A 253 11.39 13.22 3.13
CA SER A 253 10.63 12.34 2.25
C SER A 253 11.51 11.63 1.23
N GLN A 254 12.46 12.36 0.63
CA GLN A 254 13.47 11.77 -0.26
C GLN A 254 14.30 10.72 0.47
N ASP A 255 14.67 11.00 1.72
CA ASP A 255 15.43 10.04 2.49
C ASP A 255 14.61 8.78 2.77
N LEU A 256 13.40 8.91 3.33
CA LEU A 256 12.49 7.79 3.63
C LEU A 256 12.15 6.93 2.40
N LEU A 257 12.01 7.55 1.23
CA LEU A 257 11.60 6.89 -0.01
C LEU A 257 12.76 6.53 -0.95
N ARG A 258 14.02 6.73 -0.53
CA ARG A 258 15.21 6.50 -1.36
C ARG A 258 15.33 5.06 -1.87
N ASP A 259 14.88 4.10 -1.08
CA ASP A 259 15.03 2.67 -1.34
C ASP A 259 13.80 2.04 -2.04
N VAL A 260 12.81 2.85 -2.43
CA VAL A 260 11.65 2.38 -3.18
C VAL A 260 12.09 1.77 -4.52
N GLY A 261 11.59 0.57 -4.84
CA GLY A 261 11.93 -0.20 -6.05
C GLY A 261 13.36 -0.77 -6.08
N VAL A 262 14.10 -0.67 -4.97
CA VAL A 262 15.50 -1.14 -4.86
C VAL A 262 15.61 -2.41 -4.03
N ILE A 263 16.28 -3.44 -4.56
CA ILE A 263 16.60 -4.67 -3.81
C ILE A 263 18.04 -4.61 -3.31
N LYS A 264 18.22 -4.71 -1.99
CA LYS A 264 19.54 -4.85 -1.36
C LYS A 264 19.84 -6.32 -1.12
N VAL A 265 20.83 -6.88 -1.83
CA VAL A 265 21.27 -8.27 -1.67
C VAL A 265 22.58 -8.30 -0.87
N GLY A 266 22.55 -8.87 0.34
CA GLY A 266 23.70 -9.02 1.21
C GLY A 266 24.24 -7.69 1.76
N LYS A 267 25.56 -7.58 1.94
CA LYS A 267 26.18 -6.42 2.60
C LYS A 267 26.21 -5.13 1.78
N GLN A 268 25.99 -5.15 0.46
CA GLN A 268 26.14 -3.91 -0.33
C GLN A 268 25.65 -3.95 -1.80
N LYS A 269 25.18 -5.09 -2.35
CA LYS A 269 24.81 -5.11 -3.77
C LYS A 269 23.40 -4.59 -3.95
N ILE A 270 23.31 -3.30 -4.26
CA ILE A 270 22.10 -2.67 -4.77
C ILE A 270 21.83 -3.23 -6.17
N ARG A 271 20.68 -3.85 -6.35
CA ARG A 271 20.15 -4.22 -7.66
C ARG A 271 18.82 -3.53 -7.84
N GLU A 272 18.61 -2.94 -9.01
CA GLU A 272 17.26 -2.59 -9.45
C GLU A 272 16.45 -3.88 -9.48
N SER A 273 15.25 -3.83 -8.91
CA SER A 273 14.35 -4.97 -8.95
C SER A 273 14.01 -5.28 -10.41
N PRO A 274 14.06 -6.55 -10.87
CA PRO A 274 13.73 -6.88 -12.26
C PRO A 274 12.26 -6.60 -12.60
N TYR A 275 11.43 -6.38 -11.58
CA TYR A 275 10.04 -5.97 -11.74
C TYR A 275 9.89 -4.47 -11.98
N TYR A 276 10.93 -3.69 -11.68
CA TYR A 276 10.96 -2.25 -11.91
C TYR A 276 11.79 -1.94 -13.16
N PRO A 277 11.30 -1.05 -14.01
CA PRO A 277 12.07 -0.62 -15.17
C PRO A 277 13.32 0.16 -14.71
N ARG A 278 14.40 0.06 -15.50
CA ARG A 278 15.70 0.58 -15.09
C ARG A 278 15.70 2.10 -15.04
N ILE A 279 16.44 2.68 -14.11
CA ILE A 279 16.52 4.13 -13.94
C ILE A 279 16.93 4.83 -15.26
N SER A 280 17.89 4.26 -15.98
CA SER A 280 18.41 4.80 -17.24
C SER A 280 17.36 4.88 -18.35
N ASP A 281 16.32 4.05 -18.29
CA ASP A 281 15.28 4.01 -19.32
C ASP A 281 14.35 5.25 -19.21
N PHE A 282 14.36 5.96 -18.07
CA PHE A 282 13.46 7.09 -17.77
C PHE A 282 14.07 8.48 -17.86
N GLU A 283 15.38 8.61 -17.69
CA GLU A 283 16.04 9.91 -17.85
C GLU A 283 15.75 10.51 -19.24
N LYS A 284 15.51 9.66 -20.25
CA LYS A 284 15.07 10.04 -21.60
C LYS A 284 13.61 10.50 -21.71
N LEU A 285 12.74 10.09 -20.78
CA LEU A 285 11.31 10.46 -20.78
C LEU A 285 11.10 11.84 -20.14
N ASP A 286 11.87 12.18 -19.11
CA ASP A 286 11.77 13.45 -18.38
C ASP A 286 12.22 14.68 -19.19
N GLU A 287 13.12 14.47 -20.15
CA GLU A 287 13.59 15.52 -21.06
C GLU A 287 12.48 16.08 -21.95
N ASN A 288 11.40 15.30 -22.17
CA ASN A 288 10.34 15.64 -23.12
C ASN A 288 9.06 16.23 -22.48
N ILE A 289 9.04 16.49 -21.17
CA ILE A 289 7.85 17.05 -20.49
C ILE A 289 7.84 18.58 -20.61
N PRO A 290 6.84 19.18 -21.30
CA PRO A 290 6.74 20.64 -21.45
C PRO A 290 6.64 21.34 -20.08
N VAL A 291 7.22 22.54 -19.97
CA VAL A 291 7.35 23.27 -18.69
C VAL A 291 5.99 23.64 -18.10
N GLU A 292 5.05 24.00 -18.95
CA GLU A 292 3.69 24.39 -18.63
C GLU A 292 2.81 23.26 -18.06
N LYS A 293 3.25 22.00 -18.20
CA LYS A 293 2.56 20.84 -17.61
C LYS A 293 3.11 20.47 -16.23
N ARG A 294 4.04 21.25 -15.68
CA ARG A 294 4.72 20.95 -14.41
C ARG A 294 4.03 21.65 -13.25
N TYR A 295 3.91 20.96 -12.12
CA TYR A 295 3.34 21.50 -10.88
C TYR A 295 4.40 22.13 -9.98
N PHE A 296 5.66 21.68 -10.11
CA PHE A 296 6.81 22.21 -9.38
C PHE A 296 7.97 22.51 -10.35
N GLY A 297 8.74 23.54 -10.01
CA GLY A 297 9.94 23.95 -10.71
C GLY A 297 11.11 23.03 -10.42
N VAL A 298 12.25 23.31 -11.06
CA VAL A 298 13.44 22.44 -10.97
C VAL A 298 13.98 22.38 -9.53
N ASN A 299 13.72 23.40 -8.72
CA ASN A 299 14.18 23.47 -7.33
C ASN A 299 13.08 23.10 -6.32
N GLY A 300 11.94 22.56 -6.77
CA GLY A 300 10.83 22.16 -5.91
C GLY A 300 9.90 23.30 -5.49
N GLU A 301 10.03 24.50 -6.05
CA GLU A 301 9.07 25.59 -5.91
C GLU A 301 7.75 25.25 -6.62
N ILE A 302 6.60 25.59 -6.02
CA ILE A 302 5.29 25.41 -6.68
C ILE A 302 5.21 26.38 -7.87
N LEU A 303 4.95 25.86 -9.08
CA LEU A 303 4.76 26.72 -10.25
C LEU A 303 3.33 27.27 -10.25
N PRO A 304 3.11 28.53 -10.68
CA PRO A 304 1.76 29.05 -10.83
C PRO A 304 0.99 28.17 -11.81
N THR A 305 -0.10 27.56 -11.36
CA THR A 305 -1.04 26.94 -12.28
C THR A 305 -1.70 28.08 -13.05
N ASN A 306 -1.33 28.27 -14.31
CA ASN A 306 -2.12 29.14 -15.19
C ASN A 306 -3.56 28.62 -15.14
N ALA A 307 -4.49 29.49 -14.74
CA ALA A 307 -5.92 29.22 -14.65
C ALA A 307 -6.51 28.83 -16.02
#